data_AF-A0A8I1X5T7-F1
#
_entry.id   AF-A0A8I1X5T7-F1
#
_cell.length_a   1.000
_cell.length_b   1.000
_cell.length_c   1.000
_cell.angle_alpha   90.00
_cell.angle_beta   90.00
_cell.angle_gamma   90.00
#
_symmetry.space_group_name_H-M   'P 1'
#
loop_
_entity.id
_entity.type
_entity.pdbx_description
1 polymer ?
#
loop_
_entity_poly.entity_id
_entity_poly.type
_entity_poly.pdbx_seq_one_letter_code
_entity_poly.pdbx_strand_id
1 'polypeptide(L)'
;MKKKQSKKKTQFKKKKNYPEKTAFSNLEKASNTVNAPKRSSTGIPKYVADRMARRIFFTAGIPTILGMSVFVVSYIIVTRNIAEIPPSSTIAISALFFLLGLAGLSFGILSASWDKEPGSFFGIENIPMNIQRAKAAFKPATQNFEDKN
;
A
#
# COMPACT_ATOMS: atom_id res chain seq x y z
N MET A 1 37.38 48.67 -34.39
CA MET A 1 38.45 47.64 -34.37
C MET A 1 37.91 46.33 -34.93
N LYS A 2 38.77 45.55 -35.59
CA LYS A 2 38.49 44.44 -36.51
C LYS A 2 37.98 43.16 -35.81
N LYS A 3 37.15 42.41 -36.57
CA LYS A 3 36.69 41.02 -36.41
C LYS A 3 37.73 40.06 -35.80
N LYS A 4 37.24 39.09 -35.00
CA LYS A 4 37.84 37.75 -34.95
C LYS A 4 36.77 36.66 -34.77
N GLN A 5 36.40 36.07 -35.90
CA GLN A 5 35.78 34.75 -35.97
C GLN A 5 36.85 33.70 -35.61
N SER A 6 36.50 32.68 -34.81
CA SER A 6 37.30 31.46 -34.72
C SER A 6 36.43 30.25 -35.06
N LYS A 7 36.97 29.43 -35.97
CA LYS A 7 36.35 28.30 -36.64
C LYS A 7 36.50 27.01 -35.83
N LYS A 8 35.39 26.25 -35.77
CA LYS A 8 35.25 24.80 -36.09
C LYS A 8 36.19 23.79 -35.38
N LYS A 9 35.59 22.82 -34.65
CA LYS A 9 35.84 21.38 -34.87
C LYS A 9 34.84 20.48 -34.14
N THR A 10 33.95 19.91 -34.94
CA THR A 10 33.16 18.70 -34.68
C THR A 10 34.06 17.54 -34.28
N GLN A 11 33.74 16.83 -33.19
CA GLN A 11 34.19 15.47 -32.96
C GLN A 11 33.01 14.60 -32.52
N PHE A 12 32.44 13.91 -33.50
CA PHE A 12 31.65 12.68 -33.33
C PHE A 12 32.50 11.67 -32.53
N LYS A 13 32.13 11.39 -31.27
CA LYS A 13 32.68 10.26 -30.52
C LYS A 13 31.67 9.10 -30.51
N LYS A 14 31.97 8.15 -31.40
CA LYS A 14 31.76 6.68 -31.35
C LYS A 14 30.68 6.15 -30.39
N LYS A 15 29.62 5.60 -30.99
CA LYS A 15 28.69 4.63 -30.37
C LYS A 15 29.49 3.48 -29.77
N LYS A 16 29.36 3.28 -28.45
CA LYS A 16 29.87 2.11 -27.74
C LYS A 16 28.70 1.14 -27.60
N ASN A 17 28.70 0.08 -28.39
CA ASN A 17 27.75 -1.04 -28.28
C ASN A 17 27.96 -1.70 -26.92
N TYR A 18 27.00 -1.52 -26.00
CA TYR A 18 26.91 -2.31 -24.78
C TYR A 18 25.91 -3.45 -25.02
N PRO A 19 26.24 -4.71 -24.67
CA PRO A 19 25.34 -5.83 -24.88
C PRO A 19 24.13 -5.69 -23.95
N GLU A 20 22.96 -5.45 -24.54
CA GLU A 20 21.67 -5.26 -23.85
C GLU A 20 21.19 -6.54 -23.11
N LYS A 21 21.85 -7.69 -23.34
CA LYS A 21 21.37 -9.00 -22.90
C LYS A 21 21.77 -9.41 -21.47
N THR A 22 22.54 -8.60 -20.74
CA THR A 22 22.98 -8.93 -19.37
C THR A 22 22.27 -8.15 -18.26
N ALA A 23 21.39 -7.20 -18.60
CA ALA A 23 20.66 -6.42 -17.59
C ALA A 23 19.46 -7.19 -17.00
N PHE A 24 18.88 -8.12 -17.77
CA PHE A 24 17.65 -8.84 -17.38
C PHE A 24 17.88 -10.29 -16.93
N SER A 25 19.06 -10.85 -17.14
CA SER A 25 19.37 -12.24 -16.77
C SER A 25 19.45 -12.47 -15.24
N ASN A 26 19.54 -11.41 -14.44
CA ASN A 26 19.56 -11.48 -12.98
C ASN A 26 18.18 -11.25 -12.32
N LEU A 27 17.15 -10.86 -13.10
CA LEU A 27 15.79 -10.66 -12.57
C LEU A 27 14.98 -11.97 -12.52
N GLU A 28 15.33 -12.95 -13.35
CA GLU A 28 14.59 -14.23 -13.42
C GLU A 28 15.05 -15.26 -12.36
N LYS A 29 16.21 -15.05 -11.73
CA LYS A 29 16.82 -15.99 -10.77
C LYS A 29 16.61 -15.62 -9.29
N ALA A 30 15.60 -14.81 -8.98
CA ALA A 30 15.25 -14.39 -7.62
C ALA A 30 13.87 -14.89 -7.15
N SER A 31 13.35 -15.97 -7.74
CA SER A 31 12.11 -16.64 -7.29
C SER A 31 12.34 -17.83 -6.34
N ASN A 32 13.56 -18.02 -5.82
CA ASN A 32 13.84 -19.06 -4.83
C ASN A 32 14.00 -18.47 -3.42
N THR A 33 12.97 -18.73 -2.62
CA THR A 33 13.04 -19.00 -1.18
C THR A 33 13.74 -17.92 -0.33
N VAL A 34 12.99 -16.90 0.06
CA VAL A 34 13.36 -16.05 1.21
C VAL A 34 13.19 -16.87 2.50
N ASN A 35 14.16 -17.73 2.80
CA ASN A 35 14.42 -18.20 4.15
C ASN A 35 15.20 -17.09 4.87
N ALA A 36 14.49 -16.04 5.28
CA ALA A 36 15.05 -15.06 6.20
C ALA A 36 15.23 -15.70 7.59
N PRO A 37 16.36 -15.47 8.27
CA PRO A 37 16.62 -16.03 9.59
C PRO A 37 15.57 -15.55 10.60
N LYS A 38 15.02 -16.49 11.40
CA LYS A 38 14.07 -16.25 12.48
C LYS A 38 14.68 -15.33 13.53
N ARG A 39 14.52 -14.02 13.35
CA ARG A 39 14.52 -13.10 14.49
C ARG A 39 13.21 -13.35 15.21
N SER A 40 13.29 -13.82 16.46
CA SER A 40 12.16 -13.85 17.39
C SER A 40 11.67 -12.41 17.57
N SER A 41 10.73 -12.01 16.73
CA SER A 41 10.11 -10.70 16.84
C SER A 41 9.20 -10.72 18.06
N THR A 42 9.42 -9.81 19.00
CA THR A 42 8.42 -9.32 19.96
C THR A 42 7.23 -8.62 19.26
N GLY A 43 7.04 -8.88 17.95
CA GLY A 43 6.05 -8.28 17.08
C GLY A 43 5.04 -9.31 16.57
N ILE A 44 4.07 -8.80 15.80
CA ILE A 44 2.97 -9.58 15.21
C ILE A 44 3.51 -10.84 14.51
N PRO A 45 3.09 -12.05 14.87
CA PRO A 45 3.56 -13.26 14.21
C PRO A 45 3.24 -13.22 12.70
N LYS A 46 4.17 -13.70 11.87
CA LYS A 46 4.05 -13.62 10.40
C LYS A 46 2.72 -14.19 9.88
N TYR A 47 2.26 -15.30 10.44
CA TYR A 47 1.00 -15.93 10.04
C TYR A 47 -0.23 -15.05 10.32
N VAL A 48 -0.18 -14.20 11.36
CA VAL A 48 -1.24 -13.23 11.67
C VAL A 48 -1.14 -12.05 10.71
N ALA A 49 0.08 -11.54 10.48
CA ALA A 49 0.34 -10.44 9.55
C ALA A 49 -0.12 -10.79 8.12
N ASP A 50 0.18 -11.99 7.63
CA ASP A 50 -0.25 -12.46 6.31
C ASP A 50 -1.79 -12.52 6.20
N ARG A 51 -2.49 -12.92 7.27
CA ARG A 51 -3.96 -12.91 7.33
C ARG A 51 -4.54 -11.49 7.38
N MET A 52 -3.97 -10.61 8.22
CA MET A 52 -4.35 -9.19 8.28
C MET A 52 -4.19 -8.55 6.91
N ALA A 53 -3.03 -8.71 6.28
CA ALA A 53 -2.73 -8.15 4.97
C ALA A 53 -3.73 -8.62 3.91
N ARG A 54 -4.05 -9.93 3.88
CA ARG A 54 -5.05 -10.47 2.95
C ARG A 54 -6.42 -9.83 3.15
N ARG A 55 -6.91 -9.74 4.39
CA ARG A 55 -8.22 -9.14 4.68
C ARG A 55 -8.25 -7.66 4.31
N ILE A 56 -7.23 -6.90 4.71
CA ILE A 56 -7.06 -5.49 4.38
C ILE A 56 -7.03 -5.27 2.87
N PHE A 57 -6.37 -6.14 2.11
CA PHE A 57 -6.35 -6.03 0.65
C PHE A 57 -7.76 -6.08 0.05
N PHE A 58 -8.60 -7.03 0.49
CA PHE A 58 -9.97 -7.14 0.00
C PHE A 58 -10.90 -6.05 0.54
N THR A 59 -10.78 -5.69 1.81
CA THR A 59 -11.71 -4.77 2.47
C THR A 59 -11.33 -3.30 2.31
N ALA A 60 -10.05 -2.98 2.21
CA ALA A 60 -9.55 -1.62 2.04
C ALA A 60 -8.96 -1.39 0.66
N GLY A 61 -8.18 -2.33 0.14
CA GLY A 61 -7.49 -2.21 -1.14
C GLY A 61 -8.47 -2.06 -2.31
N ILE A 62 -9.44 -2.98 -2.43
CA ILE A 62 -10.43 -2.94 -3.51
C ILE A 62 -11.23 -1.62 -3.50
N PRO A 63 -11.87 -1.21 -2.38
CA PRO A 63 -12.58 0.07 -2.35
C PRO A 63 -11.66 1.27 -2.65
N THR A 64 -10.42 1.26 -2.19
CA THR A 64 -9.47 2.36 -2.47
C THR A 64 -9.18 2.48 -3.97
N ILE A 65 -8.91 1.35 -4.63
CA ILE A 65 -8.70 1.32 -6.09
C ILE A 65 -9.96 1.79 -6.82
N LEU A 66 -11.15 1.38 -6.37
CA LEU A 66 -12.41 1.86 -6.91
C LEU A 66 -12.56 3.37 -6.74
N GLY A 67 -12.31 3.90 -5.54
CA GLY A 67 -12.35 5.34 -5.27
C GLY A 67 -11.42 6.16 -6.15
N MET A 68 -10.21 5.65 -6.43
CA MET A 68 -9.29 6.27 -7.38
C MET A 68 -9.80 6.15 -8.83
N SER A 69 -10.36 4.99 -9.20
CA SER A 69 -10.88 4.73 -10.55
C SER A 69 -12.06 5.64 -10.92
N VAL A 70 -12.84 6.09 -9.93
CA VAL A 70 -13.97 7.02 -10.13
C VAL A 70 -13.51 8.29 -10.84
N PHE A 71 -12.33 8.82 -10.51
CA PHE A 71 -11.78 10.00 -11.20
C PHE A 71 -11.44 9.70 -12.66
N VAL A 72 -10.82 8.55 -12.93
CA VAL A 72 -10.46 8.13 -14.30
C VAL A 72 -11.71 7.93 -15.15
N VAL A 73 -12.71 7.24 -14.59
CA VAL A 73 -14.00 7.00 -15.27
C VAL A 73 -14.74 8.31 -15.50
N SER A 74 -14.83 9.19 -14.50
CA SER A 74 -15.44 10.52 -14.64
C SER A 74 -14.76 11.34 -15.73
N TYR A 75 -13.42 11.36 -15.77
CA TYR A 75 -12.67 12.04 -16.82
C TYR A 75 -12.98 11.51 -18.22
N ILE A 76 -13.03 10.18 -18.40
CA ILE A 76 -13.37 9.57 -19.69
C ILE A 76 -14.80 9.94 -20.11
N ILE A 77 -15.77 9.85 -19.20
CA ILE A 77 -17.19 10.16 -19.48
C ILE A 77 -17.34 11.61 -19.94
N VAL A 78 -16.74 12.55 -19.21
CA VAL A 78 -16.81 13.99 -19.50
C VAL A 78 -16.08 14.32 -20.81
N THR A 79 -14.87 13.79 -21.02
CA THR A 79 -14.07 14.07 -22.23
C THR A 79 -14.72 13.52 -23.50
N ARG A 80 -15.45 12.40 -23.39
CA ARG A 80 -16.16 11.79 -24.52
C ARG A 80 -17.54 12.42 -24.78
N ASN A 81 -17.91 13.48 -24.05
CA ASN A 81 -19.23 14.12 -24.11
C ASN A 81 -20.40 13.13 -23.97
N ILE A 82 -20.21 12.06 -23.17
CA ILE A 82 -21.25 11.05 -22.93
C ILE A 82 -22.28 11.59 -21.93
N ALA A 83 -21.80 12.21 -20.85
CA ALA A 83 -22.62 12.85 -19.83
C ALA A 83 -21.83 13.94 -19.11
N GLU A 84 -22.52 14.99 -18.67
CA GLU A 84 -21.96 16.01 -17.78
C GLU A 84 -22.01 15.51 -16.34
N ILE A 85 -20.85 15.14 -15.79
CA ILE A 85 -20.73 14.71 -14.39
C ILE A 85 -20.30 15.92 -13.56
N PRO A 86 -21.12 16.40 -12.61
CA PRO A 86 -20.70 17.46 -11.69
C PRO A 86 -19.46 17.04 -10.88
N PRO A 87 -18.46 17.91 -10.69
CA PRO A 87 -17.28 17.58 -9.90
C PRO A 87 -17.59 17.13 -8.47
N SER A 88 -18.66 17.69 -7.87
CA SER A 88 -19.15 17.31 -6.55
C SER A 88 -19.57 15.84 -6.47
N SER A 89 -20.21 15.30 -7.51
CA SER A 89 -20.61 13.89 -7.57
C SER A 89 -19.41 12.96 -7.60
N THR A 90 -18.39 13.27 -8.43
CA THR A 90 -17.14 12.49 -8.49
C THR A 90 -16.44 12.46 -7.14
N ILE A 91 -16.35 13.62 -6.47
CA ILE A 91 -15.75 13.71 -5.14
C ILE A 91 -16.55 12.92 -4.12
N ALA A 92 -17.88 13.05 -4.10
CA ALA A 92 -18.75 12.35 -3.15
C ALA A 92 -18.65 10.82 -3.29
N ILE A 93 -18.69 10.31 -4.53
CA ILE A 93 -18.58 8.87 -4.80
C ILE A 93 -17.18 8.36 -4.42
N SER A 94 -16.13 9.10 -4.77
CA SER A 94 -14.76 8.73 -4.40
C SER A 94 -14.58 8.72 -2.87
N ALA A 95 -15.08 9.76 -2.19
CA ALA A 95 -15.04 9.86 -0.73
C ALA A 95 -15.77 8.68 -0.07
N LEU A 96 -16.92 8.27 -0.59
CA LEU A 96 -17.63 7.07 -0.10
C LEU A 96 -16.73 5.83 -0.16
N PHE A 97 -16.07 5.58 -1.29
CA PHE A 97 -15.16 4.43 -1.43
C PHE A 97 -13.94 4.53 -0.52
N PHE A 98 -13.38 5.71 -0.31
CA PHE A 98 -12.28 5.90 0.64
C PHE A 98 -12.71 5.69 2.10
N LEU A 99 -13.91 6.16 2.48
CA LEU A 99 -14.47 5.91 3.82
C LEU A 99 -14.73 4.41 4.03
N LEU A 100 -15.28 3.72 3.03
CA LEU A 100 -15.40 2.27 3.04
C LEU A 100 -14.03 1.60 3.15
N GLY A 101 -13.01 2.11 2.46
CA GLY A 101 -11.64 1.60 2.55
C GLY A 101 -11.05 1.76 3.96
N LEU A 102 -11.26 2.90 4.61
CA LEU A 102 -10.82 3.16 5.98
C LEU A 102 -11.54 2.26 7.00
N ALA A 103 -12.85 2.09 6.85
CA ALA A 103 -13.62 1.14 7.65
C ALA A 103 -13.15 -0.30 7.43
N GLY A 104 -12.88 -0.66 6.18
CA GLY A 104 -12.35 -1.96 5.78
C GLY A 104 -10.96 -2.23 6.34
N LEU A 105 -10.10 -1.22 6.43
CA LEU A 105 -8.78 -1.32 7.07
C LEU A 105 -8.93 -1.67 8.56
N SER A 106 -9.81 -0.94 9.25
CA SER A 106 -10.09 -1.15 10.67
C SER A 106 -10.66 -2.56 10.92
N PHE A 107 -11.61 -2.98 10.09
CA PHE A 107 -12.17 -4.32 10.12
C PHE A 107 -11.12 -5.41 9.84
N GLY A 108 -10.23 -5.22 8.85
CA GLY A 108 -9.20 -6.18 8.49
C GLY A 108 -8.20 -6.44 9.61
N ILE A 109 -7.84 -5.40 10.37
CA ILE A 109 -6.95 -5.50 11.53
C ILE A 109 -7.67 -6.16 12.71
N LEU A 110 -8.87 -5.68 13.05
CA LEU A 110 -9.58 -6.12 14.25
C LEU A 110 -10.21 -7.51 14.11
N SER A 111 -10.58 -7.94 12.91
CA SER A 111 -11.17 -9.26 12.68
C SER A 111 -10.14 -10.39 12.67
N ALA A 112 -8.85 -10.09 12.55
CA ALA A 112 -7.82 -11.11 12.40
C ALA A 112 -7.68 -11.99 13.66
N SER A 113 -7.74 -13.31 13.46
CA SER A 113 -7.40 -14.26 14.53
C SER A 113 -5.89 -14.26 14.76
N TRP A 114 -5.53 -14.23 16.04
CA TRP A 114 -4.15 -14.36 16.51
C TRP A 114 -3.73 -15.81 16.78
N ASP A 115 -4.69 -16.73 16.74
CA ASP A 115 -4.44 -18.15 16.95
C ASP A 115 -3.78 -18.80 15.73
N LYS A 116 -3.16 -19.97 15.93
CA LYS A 116 -2.50 -20.71 14.84
C LYS A 116 -3.49 -21.12 13.75
N GLU A 117 -4.74 -21.38 14.13
CA GLU A 117 -5.81 -21.67 13.19
C GLU A 117 -6.37 -20.37 12.59
N PRO A 118 -6.79 -20.39 11.31
CA PRO A 118 -7.24 -19.19 10.61
C PRO A 118 -8.55 -18.59 11.15
N GLY A 119 -9.31 -19.32 11.98
CA GLY A 119 -10.61 -18.89 12.50
C GLY A 119 -11.68 -18.78 11.41
N SER A 120 -12.75 -18.04 11.69
CA SER A 120 -13.83 -17.80 10.73
C SER A 120 -13.37 -16.94 9.54
N PHE A 121 -14.01 -17.12 8.38
CA PHE A 121 -13.71 -16.39 7.14
C PHE A 121 -13.74 -14.86 7.34
N PHE A 122 -14.76 -14.36 8.05
CA PHE A 122 -14.89 -12.94 8.39
C PHE A 122 -14.23 -12.57 9.72
N GLY A 123 -14.05 -13.52 10.64
CA GLY A 123 -13.34 -13.33 11.92
C GLY A 123 -13.97 -12.33 12.89
N ILE A 124 -15.29 -12.12 12.81
CA ILE A 124 -16.03 -11.17 13.64
C ILE A 124 -15.88 -11.50 15.13
N GLU A 125 -15.69 -12.78 15.46
CA GLU A 125 -15.45 -13.27 16.81
C GLU A 125 -14.19 -12.67 17.48
N ASN A 126 -13.19 -12.26 16.70
CA ASN A 126 -11.94 -11.71 17.22
C ASN A 126 -12.01 -10.21 17.50
N ILE A 127 -13.01 -9.51 16.94
CA ILE A 127 -13.17 -8.05 17.04
C ILE A 127 -13.25 -7.58 18.50
N PRO A 128 -14.14 -8.10 19.38
CA PRO A 128 -14.24 -7.59 20.74
C PRO A 128 -12.94 -7.74 21.52
N MET A 129 -12.28 -8.90 21.39
CA MET A 129 -11.01 -9.17 22.06
C MET A 129 -9.89 -8.27 21.53
N ASN A 130 -9.80 -8.09 20.21
CA ASN A 130 -8.77 -7.26 19.59
C ASN A 130 -8.97 -5.77 19.88
N ILE A 131 -10.21 -5.29 20.04
CA ILE A 131 -10.49 -3.93 20.52
C ILE A 131 -9.96 -3.74 21.94
N GLN A 132 -10.16 -4.71 22.84
CA GLN A 132 -9.61 -4.63 24.20
C GLN A 132 -8.08 -4.61 24.20
N ARG A 133 -7.45 -5.45 23.38
CA ARG A 133 -5.99 -5.47 23.20
C ARG A 133 -5.46 -4.14 22.65
N ALA A 134 -6.14 -3.55 21.67
CA ALA A 134 -5.79 -2.23 21.14
C ALA A 134 -5.91 -1.16 22.22
N LYS A 135 -7.04 -1.10 22.95
CA LYS A 135 -7.23 -0.15 24.06
C LYS A 135 -6.16 -0.30 25.15
N ALA A 136 -5.80 -1.53 25.51
CA ALA A 136 -4.75 -1.81 26.48
C ALA A 136 -3.37 -1.32 25.98
N ALA A 137 -3.07 -1.49 24.69
CA ALA A 137 -1.82 -1.01 24.09
C ALA A 137 -1.74 0.53 24.04
N PHE A 138 -2.87 1.22 23.98
CA PHE A 138 -2.94 2.70 24.00
C PHE A 138 -3.08 3.29 25.40
N LYS A 139 -3.12 2.47 26.48
CA LYS A 139 -3.10 3.03 27.85
C LYS A 139 -1.78 3.79 28.05
N PRO A 140 -1.82 5.09 28.37
CA PRO A 140 -0.61 5.90 28.48
C PRO A 140 0.25 5.43 29.64
N ALA A 141 1.57 5.42 29.44
CA ALA A 141 2.56 4.97 30.42
C ALA A 141 2.63 5.82 31.70
N THR A 142 1.86 6.91 31.78
CA THR A 142 1.79 7.82 32.94
C THR A 142 1.27 7.15 34.21
N GLN A 143 0.54 6.03 34.14
CA GLN A 143 0.11 5.30 35.34
C GLN A 143 1.20 4.40 35.96
N ASN A 144 2.33 4.15 35.29
CA ASN A 144 3.41 3.35 35.89
C ASN A 144 4.25 4.13 36.92
N PHE A 145 4.02 5.44 37.06
CA PHE A 145 4.77 6.32 37.96
C PHE A 145 4.07 6.58 39.30
N GLU A 146 2.75 6.34 39.41
CA GLU A 146 1.98 6.59 40.64
C GLU A 146 1.98 5.38 41.60
N ASP A 147 2.22 4.16 41.11
CA ASP A 147 2.23 2.93 41.92
C ASP A 147 3.57 2.65 42.65
N LYS A 148 4.49 3.62 42.71
CA LYS A 148 5.85 3.45 43.26
C LYS A 148 6.19 4.31 44.49
N ASN A 149 5.21 4.95 45.13
CA ASN A 149 5.39 5.68 46.39
C ASN A 149 4.59 5.05 47.53
#